data_AF-A0A3P8D824-F1
#
_entry.id   AF-A0A3P8D824-F1
#
_cell.length_a   1.000
_cell.length_b   1.000
_cell.length_c   1.000
_cell.angle_alpha   90.00
_cell.angle_beta   90.00
_cell.angle_gamma   90.00
#
_symmetry.space_group_name_H-M   'P 1'
#
loop_
_entity.id
_entity.type
_entity.pdbx_description
1 polymer ?
#
loop_
_entity_poly.entity_id
_entity_poly.type
_entity_poly.pdbx_seq_one_letter_code
_entity_poly.pdbx_strand_id
1 'polypeptide(L)'
;MRALLFVSIVLASGALAQDCGEAVNNANYGVKATYSTKASSNGKYPEGTKVDFSCQYGLFVKGSDNATCVKGEWEPREDARTRRCPYLCQLSQLRSKGYRSMWVDGADGKRDWFPHGTSAYAYCYPNVSDMPIFEPPNLMCIDGGWQPTRGKGNCLKGK
;
A
#
# COMPACT_ATOMS: atom_id res chain seq x y z
N MET A 1 9.56 42.90 -61.77
CA MET A 1 10.25 41.77 -61.11
C MET A 1 9.87 41.79 -59.63
N ARG A 2 8.99 40.89 -59.18
CA ARG A 2 8.56 40.81 -57.77
C ARG A 2 9.51 39.89 -57.02
N ALA A 3 10.25 40.43 -56.06
CA ALA A 3 11.11 39.65 -55.18
C ALA A 3 10.25 38.84 -54.19
N LEU A 4 10.36 37.52 -54.24
CA LEU A 4 9.76 36.60 -53.28
C LEU A 4 10.67 36.51 -52.06
N LEU A 5 10.22 37.06 -50.93
CA LEU A 5 10.87 36.88 -49.63
C LEU A 5 10.52 35.48 -49.10
N PHE A 6 11.49 34.58 -49.11
CA PHE A 6 11.39 33.29 -48.43
C PHE A 6 11.63 33.47 -46.93
N VAL A 7 10.56 33.60 -46.16
CA VAL A 7 10.64 33.54 -44.69
C VAL A 7 10.79 32.08 -44.30
N SER A 8 12.00 31.70 -43.89
CA SER A 8 12.26 30.35 -43.36
C SER A 8 11.88 30.31 -41.88
N ILE A 9 10.79 29.61 -41.57
CA ILE A 9 10.38 29.34 -40.18
C ILE A 9 11.23 28.19 -39.66
N VAL A 10 12.14 28.47 -38.73
CA VAL A 10 12.86 27.44 -37.98
C VAL A 10 11.92 26.94 -36.88
N LEU A 11 11.34 25.75 -37.05
CA LEU A 11 10.62 25.07 -35.98
C LEU A 11 11.65 24.50 -35.00
N ALA A 12 11.87 25.18 -33.88
CA ALA A 12 12.61 24.62 -32.76
C ALA A 12 11.83 23.42 -32.23
N SER A 13 12.27 22.20 -32.55
CA SER A 13 11.77 20.97 -31.94
C SER A 13 12.31 20.87 -30.51
N GLY A 14 11.78 21.71 -29.62
CA GLY A 14 11.93 21.51 -28.19
C GLY A 14 11.21 20.21 -27.83
N ALA A 15 11.92 19.24 -27.26
CA ALA A 15 11.27 18.12 -26.60
C ALA A 15 10.33 18.71 -25.55
N LEU A 16 9.03 18.59 -25.76
CA LEU A 16 8.04 19.04 -24.80
C LEU A 16 8.27 18.22 -23.53
N ALA A 17 8.75 18.86 -22.46
CA ALA A 17 8.67 18.29 -21.13
C ALA A 17 7.20 17.92 -20.90
N GLN A 18 6.94 16.64 -20.70
CA GLN A 18 5.58 16.14 -20.51
C GLN A 18 5.36 15.98 -19.01
N ASP A 19 4.54 16.86 -18.47
CA ASP A 19 4.21 16.81 -17.05
C ASP A 19 3.32 15.60 -16.73
N CYS A 20 3.58 14.96 -15.60
CA CYS A 20 2.80 13.84 -15.10
C CYS A 20 1.53 14.30 -14.39
N GLY A 21 0.52 13.44 -14.40
CA GLY A 21 -0.64 13.58 -13.52
C GLY A 21 -0.32 13.19 -12.07
N GLU A 22 -1.35 13.07 -11.24
CA GLU A 22 -1.21 12.57 -9.87
C GLU A 22 -0.68 11.13 -9.87
N ALA A 23 0.27 10.84 -8.98
CA ALA A 23 0.94 9.54 -8.90
C ALA A 23 0.12 8.47 -8.18
N VAL A 24 -0.95 8.87 -7.50
CA VAL A 24 -1.84 8.02 -6.70
C VAL A 24 -3.25 8.15 -7.24
N ASN A 25 -3.93 7.03 -7.43
CA ASN A 25 -5.33 6.96 -7.82
C ASN A 25 -6.08 5.90 -6.98
N ASN A 26 -7.36 5.65 -7.31
CA ASN A 26 -8.22 4.71 -6.58
C ASN A 26 -7.67 3.26 -6.53
N ALA A 27 -6.78 2.86 -7.45
CA ALA A 27 -6.12 1.56 -7.41
C ALA A 27 -5.04 1.47 -6.31
N ASN A 28 -4.50 2.61 -5.85
CA ASN A 28 -3.41 2.69 -4.88
C ASN A 28 -3.93 2.77 -3.44
N TYR A 29 -4.65 1.73 -3.01
CA TYR A 29 -5.31 1.66 -1.70
C TYR A 29 -4.36 2.03 -0.53
N GLY A 30 -4.76 3.03 0.26
CA GLY A 30 -4.10 3.43 1.51
C GLY A 30 -2.76 4.17 1.35
N VAL A 31 -2.31 4.40 0.10
CA VAL A 31 -1.03 5.04 -0.21
C VAL A 31 -1.14 6.55 -0.06
N LYS A 32 -0.11 7.17 0.51
CA LYS A 32 0.10 8.63 0.51
C LYS A 32 1.33 8.97 -0.31
N ALA A 33 1.24 10.01 -1.14
CA ALA A 33 2.34 10.52 -1.93
C ALA A 33 2.89 11.82 -1.36
N THR A 34 4.22 11.95 -1.35
CA THR A 34 4.96 13.17 -1.03
C THR A 34 5.82 13.53 -2.22
N TYR A 35 5.54 14.68 -2.84
CA TYR A 35 6.20 15.12 -4.06
C TYR A 35 7.39 16.04 -3.75
N SER A 36 8.46 15.92 -4.52
CA SER A 36 9.65 16.78 -4.40
C SER A 36 9.41 18.21 -4.90
N THR A 37 8.36 18.40 -5.71
CA THR A 37 7.95 19.69 -6.26
C THR A 37 6.46 19.93 -5.98
N LYS A 38 6.05 21.20 -6.05
CA LYS A 38 4.63 21.53 -6.02
C LYS A 38 4.01 21.27 -7.39
N ALA A 39 2.75 20.84 -7.38
CA ALA A 39 1.97 20.75 -8.61
C ALA A 39 1.84 22.14 -9.26
N SER A 40 1.87 22.19 -10.58
CA SER A 40 1.54 23.38 -11.37
C SER A 40 0.06 23.74 -11.24
N SER A 41 -0.32 24.91 -11.75
CA SER A 41 -1.69 25.43 -11.66
C SER A 41 -2.76 24.54 -12.32
N ASN A 42 -2.36 23.68 -13.26
CA ASN A 42 -3.22 22.67 -13.90
C ASN A 42 -3.20 21.30 -13.17
N GLY A 43 -2.62 21.22 -11.97
CA GLY A 43 -2.57 20.00 -11.16
C GLY A 43 -1.57 18.95 -11.66
N LYS A 44 -0.60 19.34 -12.49
CA LYS A 44 0.41 18.43 -13.03
C LYS A 44 1.77 18.58 -12.35
N TYR A 45 2.64 17.60 -12.54
CA TYR A 45 3.97 17.55 -11.97
C TYR A 45 5.02 17.60 -13.07
N PRO A 46 5.94 18.57 -13.06
CA PRO A 46 6.95 18.72 -14.10
C PRO A 46 7.82 17.46 -14.29
N GLU A 47 8.33 17.27 -15.51
CA GLU A 47 9.37 16.28 -15.83
C GLU A 47 10.50 16.29 -14.79
N GLY A 48 10.91 15.10 -14.34
CA GLY A 48 11.94 14.92 -13.32
C GLY A 48 11.46 15.10 -11.87
N THR A 49 10.19 15.46 -11.64
CA THR A 49 9.61 15.43 -10.29
C THR A 49 9.73 14.03 -9.71
N LYS A 50 10.17 13.94 -8.45
CA LYS A 50 10.21 12.70 -7.69
C LYS A 50 9.03 12.64 -6.73
N VAL A 51 8.54 11.44 -6.46
CA VAL A 51 7.49 11.18 -5.49
C VAL A 51 7.90 10.01 -4.60
N ASP A 52 7.76 10.20 -3.30
CA ASP A 52 7.92 9.16 -2.29
C ASP A 52 6.55 8.72 -1.78
N PHE A 53 6.34 7.42 -1.69
CA PHE A 53 5.09 6.78 -1.29
C PHE A 53 5.22 6.20 0.12
N SER A 54 4.16 6.34 0.91
CA SER A 54 4.10 5.80 2.26
C SER A 54 2.74 5.18 2.56
N CYS A 55 2.73 4.21 3.47
CA CYS A 55 1.51 3.68 4.04
C CYS A 55 1.28 4.23 5.45
N GLN A 56 0.01 4.26 5.84
CA GLN A 56 -0.35 4.55 7.22
C GLN A 56 0.15 3.43 8.15
N TYR A 57 0.32 3.78 9.43
CA TYR A 57 0.72 2.84 10.49
C TYR A 57 2.11 2.21 10.31
N GLY A 58 3.03 2.90 9.63
CA GLY A 58 4.41 2.45 9.45
C GLY A 58 4.55 1.21 8.56
N LEU A 59 3.50 0.87 7.81
CA LEU A 59 3.51 -0.24 6.87
C LEU A 59 4.39 0.10 5.66
N PHE A 60 4.96 -0.94 5.03
CA PHE A 60 5.68 -0.79 3.78
C PHE A 60 4.73 -0.83 2.59
N VAL A 61 5.06 -0.06 1.56
CA VAL A 61 4.35 -0.09 0.27
C VAL A 61 4.72 -1.39 -0.45
N LYS A 62 3.73 -2.08 -1.04
CA LYS A 62 4.01 -3.18 -1.98
C LYS A 62 4.34 -2.60 -3.35
N GLY A 63 5.44 -3.02 -3.96
CA GLY A 63 6.01 -2.39 -5.17
C GLY A 63 7.01 -1.28 -4.80
N SER A 64 7.43 -0.48 -5.78
CA SER A 64 8.35 0.64 -5.52
C SER A 64 7.74 1.69 -4.59
N ASP A 65 8.51 2.12 -3.61
CA ASP A 65 8.20 3.18 -2.65
C ASP A 65 8.51 4.58 -3.17
N ASN A 66 9.08 4.69 -4.37
CA ASN A 66 9.31 5.96 -5.04
C ASN A 66 9.00 5.86 -6.54
N ALA A 67 8.82 7.01 -7.19
CA ALA A 67 8.76 7.11 -8.64
C ALA A 67 9.29 8.47 -9.14
N THR A 68 9.65 8.53 -10.42
CA THR A 68 10.06 9.77 -11.09
C THR A 68 9.18 10.03 -12.30
N CYS A 69 8.78 11.29 -12.51
CA CYS A 69 8.07 11.71 -13.70
C CYS A 69 9.02 11.73 -14.89
N VAL A 70 8.78 10.84 -15.86
CA VAL A 70 9.58 10.70 -17.09
C VAL A 70 8.65 10.63 -18.29
N LYS A 71 8.75 11.62 -19.19
CA LYS A 71 7.96 11.77 -20.41
C LYS A 71 6.46 11.59 -20.16
N GLY A 72 5.93 12.29 -19.16
CA GLY A 72 4.51 12.30 -18.82
C GLY A 72 4.00 11.10 -18.01
N GLU A 73 4.86 10.16 -17.63
CA GLU A 73 4.47 9.01 -16.82
C GLU A 73 5.40 8.77 -15.63
N TRP A 74 4.86 8.15 -14.58
CA TRP A 74 5.61 7.81 -13.38
C TRP A 74 6.36 6.49 -13.58
N GLU A 75 7.69 6.52 -13.46
CA GLU A 75 8.55 5.34 -13.55
C GLU A 75 9.07 4.91 -12.17
N PRO A 76 9.12 3.58 -11.86
CA PRO A 76 8.77 2.46 -12.74
C PRO A 76 7.25 2.30 -12.98
N ARG A 77 6.86 2.05 -14.24
CA ARG A 77 5.44 2.05 -14.68
C ARG A 77 4.70 0.78 -14.23
N GLU A 78 5.42 -0.34 -14.18
CA GLU A 78 4.93 -1.64 -13.74
C GLU A 78 4.37 -1.58 -12.31
N ASP A 79 4.98 -0.76 -11.46
CA ASP A 79 4.57 -0.61 -10.07
C ASP A 79 3.44 0.39 -9.88
N ALA A 80 3.24 1.34 -10.80
CA ALA A 80 2.18 2.34 -10.68
C ALA A 80 0.78 1.71 -10.50
N ARG A 81 0.55 0.53 -11.09
CA ARG A 81 -0.72 -0.21 -11.02
C ARG A 81 -0.83 -1.16 -9.84
N THR A 82 0.29 -1.68 -9.34
CA THR A 82 0.31 -2.68 -8.26
C THR A 82 0.60 -2.06 -6.89
N ARG A 83 1.07 -0.80 -6.88
CA ARG A 83 1.42 -0.05 -5.69
C ARG A 83 0.23 0.12 -4.77
N ARG A 84 0.30 -0.48 -3.59
CA ARG A 84 -0.73 -0.36 -2.56
C ARG A 84 -0.16 -0.62 -1.18
N CYS A 85 -0.91 -0.22 -0.17
CA CYS A 85 -0.66 -0.66 1.19
C CYS A 85 -1.20 -2.07 1.43
N PRO A 86 -0.55 -2.83 2.32
CA PRO A 86 -1.14 -4.04 2.87
C PRO A 86 -2.48 -3.74 3.53
N TYR A 87 -3.47 -4.63 3.35
CA TYR A 87 -4.75 -4.50 4.04
C TYR A 87 -4.62 -4.79 5.54
N LEU A 88 -5.55 -4.25 6.33
CA LEU A 88 -5.65 -4.48 7.76
C LEU A 88 -6.43 -5.76 8.06
N CYS A 89 -5.98 -6.57 9.01
CA CYS A 89 -6.73 -7.74 9.47
C CYS A 89 -7.74 -7.34 10.53
N GLN A 90 -8.84 -8.08 10.64
CA GLN A 90 -9.90 -7.77 11.59
C GLN A 90 -10.06 -8.88 12.64
N LEU A 91 -10.32 -8.53 13.90
CA LEU A 91 -10.56 -9.51 14.97
C LEU A 91 -11.86 -10.29 14.71
N SER A 92 -12.86 -9.66 14.08
CA SER A 92 -14.07 -10.31 13.56
C SER A 92 -13.78 -11.50 12.62
N GLN A 93 -12.69 -11.48 11.84
CA GLN A 93 -12.28 -12.61 10.98
C GLN A 93 -11.83 -13.83 11.81
N LEU A 94 -11.21 -13.62 12.97
CA LEU A 94 -10.86 -14.72 13.87
C LEU A 94 -12.12 -15.29 14.53
N ARG A 95 -13.03 -14.42 14.97
CA ARG A 95 -14.34 -14.85 15.50
C ARG A 95 -15.12 -15.67 14.48
N SER A 96 -15.14 -15.25 13.21
CA SER A 96 -15.83 -15.99 12.14
C SER A 96 -15.20 -17.35 11.82
N LYS A 97 -13.89 -17.52 12.09
CA LYS A 97 -13.18 -18.81 12.00
C LYS A 97 -13.37 -19.70 13.23
N GLY A 98 -14.18 -19.29 14.20
CA GLY A 98 -14.53 -20.08 15.39
C GLY A 98 -13.53 -20.02 16.54
N TYR A 99 -12.58 -19.07 16.51
CA TYR A 99 -11.68 -18.85 17.63
C TYR A 99 -12.43 -18.25 18.83
N ARG A 100 -12.19 -18.80 20.02
CA ARG A 100 -12.91 -18.45 21.27
C ARG A 100 -12.03 -17.78 22.31
N SER A 101 -10.72 -18.03 22.29
CA SER A 101 -9.75 -17.30 23.11
C SER A 101 -8.71 -16.68 22.19
N MET A 102 -8.49 -15.38 22.30
CA MET A 102 -7.61 -14.62 21.42
C MET A 102 -6.81 -13.59 22.20
N TRP A 103 -5.55 -13.45 21.84
CA TRP A 103 -4.66 -12.39 22.28
C TRP A 103 -3.95 -11.83 21.07
N VAL A 104 -4.12 -10.53 20.81
CA VAL A 104 -3.59 -9.88 19.61
C VAL A 104 -2.68 -8.74 20.06
N ASP A 105 -1.49 -8.66 19.49
CA ASP A 105 -0.51 -7.66 19.90
C ASP A 105 -1.04 -6.24 19.65
N GLY A 106 -0.94 -5.40 20.68
CA GLY A 106 -1.45 -4.02 20.65
C GLY A 106 -2.98 -3.91 20.62
N ALA A 107 -3.72 -4.97 20.96
CA ALA A 107 -5.16 -4.87 21.21
C ALA A 107 -5.43 -4.05 22.48
N ASP A 108 -6.28 -3.04 22.36
CA ASP A 108 -6.69 -2.13 23.44
C ASP A 108 -8.18 -2.26 23.79
N GLY A 109 -8.87 -3.20 23.15
CA GLY A 109 -10.31 -3.40 23.27
C GLY A 109 -11.17 -2.35 22.55
N LYS A 110 -10.59 -1.35 21.89
CA LYS A 110 -11.33 -0.25 21.23
C LYS A 110 -11.45 -0.44 19.72
N ARG A 111 -10.50 -1.13 19.09
CA ARG A 111 -10.46 -1.34 17.63
C ARG A 111 -10.62 -2.80 17.23
N ASP A 112 -11.26 -3.03 16.08
CA ASP A 112 -11.38 -4.36 15.47
C ASP A 112 -10.27 -4.64 14.45
N TRP A 113 -9.51 -3.63 14.01
CA TRP A 113 -8.53 -3.75 12.93
C TRP A 113 -7.08 -3.70 13.41
N PHE A 114 -6.20 -4.43 12.71
CA PHE A 114 -4.80 -4.64 13.06
C PHE A 114 -3.89 -4.50 11.83
N PRO A 115 -2.76 -3.77 11.95
CA PRO A 115 -1.78 -3.62 10.87
C PRO A 115 -1.20 -4.96 10.37
N HIS A 116 -0.71 -4.96 9.12
CA HIS A 116 0.11 -6.06 8.60
C HIS A 116 1.32 -6.30 9.52
N GLY A 117 1.67 -7.57 9.73
CA GLY A 117 2.74 -7.99 10.63
C GLY A 117 2.33 -8.11 12.09
N THR A 118 1.13 -7.65 12.49
CA THR A 118 0.63 -7.90 13.85
C THR A 118 0.54 -9.40 14.11
N SER A 119 1.09 -9.84 15.24
CA SER A 119 1.03 -11.23 15.68
C SER A 119 -0.13 -11.47 16.64
N ALA A 120 -0.61 -12.71 16.68
CA ALA A 120 -1.71 -13.11 17.55
C ALA A 120 -1.59 -14.57 18.01
N TYR A 121 -2.18 -14.82 19.18
CA TYR A 121 -2.52 -16.14 19.70
C TYR A 121 -4.02 -16.32 19.57
N ALA A 122 -4.48 -17.42 18.96
CA ALA A 122 -5.90 -17.76 18.94
C ALA A 122 -6.17 -19.26 19.08
N TYR A 123 -7.17 -19.61 19.88
CA TYR A 123 -7.54 -20.99 20.22
C TYR A 123 -9.04 -21.24 20.04
N CYS A 124 -9.39 -22.48 19.70
CA CYS A 124 -10.77 -22.89 19.42
C CYS A 124 -11.64 -23.03 20.67
N TYR A 125 -11.02 -23.17 21.83
CA TYR A 125 -11.69 -23.42 23.10
C TYR A 125 -11.68 -22.15 23.96
N PRO A 126 -12.71 -21.94 24.79
CA PRO A 126 -12.72 -20.83 25.73
C PRO A 126 -11.68 -21.04 26.84
N ASN A 127 -11.26 -19.95 27.49
CA ASN A 127 -10.55 -19.96 28.77
C ASN A 127 -9.29 -20.85 28.79
N VAL A 128 -8.35 -20.61 27.87
CA VAL A 128 -6.98 -21.12 28.02
C VAL A 128 -6.37 -20.47 29.26
N SER A 129 -6.26 -21.24 30.34
CA SER A 129 -5.74 -20.83 31.65
C SER A 129 -4.28 -20.41 31.59
N ASP A 130 -3.52 -21.02 30.67
CA ASP A 130 -2.13 -20.71 30.39
C ASP A 130 -2.04 -20.06 29.02
N MET A 131 -1.85 -18.73 29.01
CA MET A 131 -1.29 -18.08 27.84
C MET A 131 0.11 -18.69 27.65
N PRO A 132 0.46 -19.28 26.50
CA PRO A 132 1.77 -19.89 26.36
C PRO A 132 2.81 -18.78 26.17
N ILE A 133 3.25 -18.21 27.29
CA ILE A 133 4.23 -17.12 27.39
C ILE A 133 5.55 -17.50 26.70
N PHE A 134 5.79 -18.81 26.53
CA PHE A 134 6.98 -19.37 25.90
C PHE A 134 6.79 -19.81 24.44
N GLU A 135 5.55 -19.88 23.94
CA GLU A 135 5.35 -20.33 22.57
C GLU A 135 5.29 -19.16 21.60
N PRO A 136 5.78 -19.32 20.35
CA PRO A 136 5.62 -18.28 19.35
C PRO A 136 4.13 -18.06 18.98
N PRO A 137 3.74 -16.86 18.54
CA PRO A 137 2.39 -16.59 18.04
C PRO A 137 1.96 -17.61 16.99
N ASN A 138 0.70 -18.04 17.01
CA ASN A 138 0.17 -19.02 16.05
C ASN A 138 -0.54 -18.40 14.84
N LEU A 139 -0.62 -17.07 14.81
CA LEU A 139 -1.19 -16.29 13.71
C LEU A 139 -0.37 -15.02 13.47
N MET A 140 -0.34 -14.59 12.21
CA MET A 140 0.18 -13.29 11.81
C MET A 140 -0.78 -12.64 10.83
N CYS A 141 -0.98 -11.32 10.95
CA CYS A 141 -1.74 -10.55 10.00
C CYS A 141 -0.93 -10.38 8.71
N ILE A 142 -1.37 -11.03 7.64
CA ILE A 142 -0.73 -10.92 6.33
C ILE A 142 -1.76 -10.38 5.35
N ASP A 143 -1.64 -9.07 5.09
CA ASP A 143 -2.32 -8.39 3.98
C ASP A 143 -3.84 -8.58 4.02
N GLY A 144 -4.45 -8.23 5.15
CA GLY A 144 -5.88 -8.29 5.38
C GLY A 144 -6.40 -9.63 5.88
N GLY A 145 -5.57 -10.68 5.90
CA GLY A 145 -5.94 -12.00 6.40
C GLY A 145 -5.06 -12.46 7.54
N TRP A 146 -5.68 -12.93 8.63
CA TRP A 146 -4.97 -13.70 9.65
C TRP A 146 -4.54 -15.06 9.09
N GLN A 147 -3.23 -15.24 8.95
CA GLN A 147 -2.61 -16.45 8.43
C GLN A 147 -1.98 -17.27 9.57
N PRO A 148 -2.12 -18.60 9.56
CA PRO A 148 -1.49 -19.47 10.55
C PRO A 148 0.02 -19.48 10.35
N THR A 149 0.77 -19.18 11.40
CA THR A 149 2.21 -19.46 11.46
C THR A 149 2.46 -20.91 11.89
N ARG A 150 1.49 -21.51 12.58
CA ARG A 150 1.43 -22.93 12.96
C ARG A 150 -0.02 -23.38 13.22
N GLY A 151 -0.28 -24.68 13.08
CA GLY A 151 -1.62 -25.25 13.26
C GLY A 151 -2.59 -25.00 12.09
N LYS A 152 -3.84 -25.45 12.21
CA LYS A 152 -4.79 -25.56 11.08
C LYS A 152 -5.63 -24.30 10.76
N GLY A 153 -5.39 -23.15 11.40
CA GLY A 153 -5.93 -21.85 10.95
C GLY A 153 -7.45 -21.64 10.92
N ASN A 154 -8.23 -22.64 11.31
CA ASN A 154 -9.68 -22.62 11.28
C ASN A 154 -10.23 -23.65 12.28
N CYS A 155 -11.01 -23.18 13.26
CA CYS A 155 -11.59 -24.00 14.32
C CYS A 155 -12.89 -24.71 13.90
N LEU A 156 -13.47 -24.32 12.76
CA LEU A 156 -14.70 -24.91 12.22
C LEU A 156 -14.43 -26.10 11.29
N LYS A 157 -13.21 -26.25 10.77
CA LYS A 157 -12.82 -27.34 9.84
C LYS A 157 -12.31 -28.61 10.54
N GLY A 158 -12.74 -28.87 11.77
CA GLY A 158 -12.26 -29.99 12.59
C GLY A 158 -13.33 -30.65 13.47
N LYS A 159 -14.60 -30.51 13.09
CA LYS A 159 -15.68 -31.37 13.58
C LYS A 159 -16.09 -32.35 12.51
#